data_AF-A0A7J5AC86-F1
#
_entry.id   AF-A0A7J5AC86-F1
#
_cell.length_a   1.000
_cell.length_b   1.000
_cell.length_c   1.000
_cell.angle_alpha   90.00
_cell.angle_beta   90.00
_cell.angle_gamma   90.00
#
_symmetry.space_group_name_H-M   'P 1'
#
loop_
_entity.id
_entity.type
_entity.pdbx_description
1 polymer ?
#
loop_
_entity_poly.entity_id
_entity_poly.type
_entity_poly.pdbx_seq_one_letter_code
_entity_poly.pdbx_strand_id
1 'polypeptide(L)'
;MKTRTAKPTNYKKWSFKLFLYLIIINIVIAYLVINYIHLVHDSSRFNQNIGILSIVGNLILIAGIVLTILSLVNKEEKNYQFYISIIGYPIFIILTFLSSF
;
A
#
# COMPACT_ATOMS: atom_id res chain seq x y z
N MET A 1 29.32 10.74 28.65
CA MET A 1 28.94 10.36 27.27
C MET A 1 27.41 10.32 27.21
N LYS A 2 26.77 11.33 26.60
CA LYS A 2 25.30 11.45 26.58
C LYS A 2 24.77 10.61 25.41
N THR A 3 24.22 9.43 25.68
CA THR A 3 23.64 8.57 24.64
C THR A 3 22.49 9.32 23.98
N ARG A 4 22.64 9.64 22.69
CA ARG A 4 21.61 10.27 21.85
C ARG A 4 20.47 9.24 21.75
N THR A 5 19.43 9.39 22.57
CA THR A 5 18.25 8.53 22.49
C THR A 5 17.53 8.87 21.20
N ALA A 6 17.78 8.09 20.14
CA ALA A 6 17.00 8.17 18.91
C ALA A 6 15.53 8.01 19.29
N LYS A 7 14.68 8.95 18.86
CA LYS A 7 13.22 8.79 19.06
C LYS A 7 12.83 7.45 18.44
N PRO A 8 12.09 6.58 19.15
CA PRO A 8 11.66 5.31 18.59
C PRO A 8 10.86 5.58 17.31
N THR A 9 11.32 5.02 16.20
CA THR A 9 10.60 5.05 14.93
C THR A 9 9.26 4.34 15.11
N ASN A 10 8.16 5.00 14.72
CA ASN A 10 6.82 4.45 14.85
C ASN A 10 6.43 3.69 13.57
N TYR A 11 6.78 2.41 13.52
CA TYR A 11 6.59 1.55 12.36
C TYR A 11 5.10 1.37 12.03
N LYS A 12 4.25 1.20 13.05
CA LYS A 12 2.80 1.11 12.92
C LYS A 12 2.19 2.32 12.22
N LYS A 13 2.61 3.53 12.60
CA LYS A 13 2.08 4.77 12.00
C LYS A 13 2.47 4.88 10.53
N TRP A 14 3.69 4.49 10.18
CA TRP A 14 4.14 4.47 8.79
C TRP A 14 3.44 3.39 7.97
N SER A 15 3.31 2.19 8.52
CA SER A 15 2.50 1.09 7.96
C SER A 15 1.08 1.57 7.65
N PHE A 16 0.40 2.17 8.63
CA PHE A 16 -0.96 2.67 8.42
C PHE A 16 -1.06 3.77 7.35
N LYS A 17 -0.07 4.67 7.26
CA LYS A 17 -0.03 5.67 6.18
C LYS A 17 0.13 5.02 4.81
N LEU A 18 1.03 4.04 4.68
CA LEU A 18 1.21 3.30 3.43
C LEU A 18 -0.06 2.54 3.05
N PHE A 19 -0.77 1.99 4.02
CA PHE A 19 -2.06 1.35 3.80
C PHE A 19 -3.10 2.32 3.22
N LEU A 20 -3.19 3.55 3.75
CA LEU A 20 -4.05 4.58 3.19
C LEU A 20 -3.64 4.99 1.76
N TYR A 21 -2.34 5.11 1.48
CA TYR A 21 -1.87 5.37 0.12
C TYR A 21 -2.22 4.25 -0.85
N LEU A 22 -2.16 3.00 -0.39
CA LEU A 22 -2.56 1.86 -1.20
C LEU A 22 -4.06 1.91 -1.55
N ILE A 23 -4.92 2.28 -0.60
CA ILE A 23 -6.36 2.51 -0.86
C ILE A 23 -6.55 3.60 -1.92
N ILE A 24 -5.86 4.74 -1.76
CA ILE A 24 -5.96 5.87 -2.71
C ILE A 24 -5.54 5.45 -4.11
N ILE A 25 -4.41 4.74 -4.25
CA ILE A 25 -3.95 4.24 -5.55
C ILE A 25 -4.99 3.34 -6.20
N ASN A 26 -5.59 2.41 -5.44
CA ASN A 26 -6.62 1.54 -5.98
C ASN A 26 -7.89 2.30 -6.41
N ILE A 27 -8.29 3.34 -5.67
CA ILE A 27 -9.39 4.22 -6.08
C ILE A 27 -9.06 4.96 -7.38
N VAL A 28 -7.82 5.47 -7.51
CA VAL A 28 -7.37 6.15 -8.74
C VAL A 28 -7.37 5.18 -9.92
N ILE A 29 -6.85 3.96 -9.75
CA ILE A 29 -6.87 2.92 -10.78
C ILE A 29 -8.31 2.61 -11.19
N ALA A 30 -9.21 2.37 -10.22
CA ALA A 30 -10.61 2.09 -10.51
C ALA A 30 -11.29 3.23 -11.27
N TYR A 31 -11.02 4.49 -10.88
CA TYR A 31 -11.51 5.66 -11.58
C TYR A 31 -10.99 5.71 -13.03
N LEU A 32 -9.70 5.48 -13.26
CA LEU A 32 -9.14 5.45 -14.61
C LEU A 32 -9.76 4.35 -15.47
N VAL A 33 -9.98 3.16 -14.91
CA VAL A 33 -10.59 2.02 -15.61
C VAL A 33 -12.05 2.30 -15.97
N ILE A 34 -12.86 2.84 -15.05
CA ILE A 34 -14.28 3.16 -15.30
C ILE A 34 -14.42 4.23 -16.39
N ASN A 35 -13.51 5.21 -16.43
CA ASN A 35 -13.55 6.29 -17.42
C ASN A 35 -12.83 5.95 -18.74
N TYR A 36 -12.23 4.76 -18.85
CA TYR A 36 -11.51 4.38 -20.06
C TYR A 36 -12.47 4.02 -21.20
N ILE A 37 -12.35 4.73 -22.32
CA ILE A 37 -13.11 4.47 -23.55
C ILE A 37 -12.11 4.18 -24.68
N HIS A 38 -12.11 2.93 -25.17
CA HIS A 38 -11.17 2.44 -26.20
C HIS A 38 -11.22 3.25 -27.51
N LEU A 39 -12.39 3.79 -27.88
CA LEU A 39 -12.54 4.58 -29.12
C LEU A 39 -11.91 5.98 -29.05
N VAL A 40 -11.65 6.50 -27.85
CA VAL A 40 -11.21 7.90 -27.65
C VAL A 40 -9.80 7.97 -27.06
N HIS A 41 -9.37 6.95 -26.34
CA HIS A 41 -8.09 6.95 -25.62
C HIS A 41 -7.05 6.03 -26.26
N ASP A 42 -5.80 6.50 -26.28
CA ASP A 42 -4.64 5.71 -26.65
C ASP A 42 -4.45 4.54 -25.65
N SER A 43 -4.70 3.32 -26.11
CA SER A 43 -4.62 2.09 -25.33
C SER A 43 -3.20 1.83 -24.81
N SER A 44 -2.17 2.23 -25.54
CA SER A 44 -0.78 2.05 -25.11
C SER A 44 -0.46 2.95 -23.92
N ARG A 45 -0.85 4.23 -23.99
CA ARG A 45 -0.63 5.19 -22.89
C ARG A 45 -1.44 4.83 -21.65
N PHE A 46 -2.68 4.39 -21.84
CA PHE A 46 -3.52 3.94 -20.74
C PHE A 46 -2.91 2.73 -20.02
N ASN A 47 -2.53 1.70 -20.76
CA ASN A 47 -1.89 0.50 -20.20
C ASN A 47 -0.58 0.83 -19.49
N GLN A 48 0.23 1.75 -20.04
CA GLN A 48 1.45 2.21 -19.39
C GLN A 48 1.16 2.90 -18.05
N ASN A 49 0.17 3.81 -18.00
CA ASN A 49 -0.19 4.52 -16.77
C ASN A 49 -0.73 3.58 -15.69
N ILE A 50 -1.62 2.65 -16.07
CA ILE A 50 -2.11 1.62 -15.15
C ILE A 50 -0.96 0.72 -14.68
N GLY A 51 -0.07 0.30 -15.58
CA GLY A 51 1.11 -0.50 -15.24
C GLY A 51 2.02 0.21 -14.22
N ILE A 52 2.32 1.48 -14.42
CA ILE A 52 3.13 2.28 -13.48
C ILE A 52 2.44 2.37 -12.12
N LEU A 53 1.14 2.71 -12.07
CA LEU A 53 0.37 2.79 -10.83
C LEU A 53 0.33 1.45 -10.09
N SER A 54 0.17 0.34 -10.82
CA SER A 54 0.19 -1.01 -10.25
C SER A 54 1.56 -1.36 -9.66
N ILE A 55 2.66 -1.02 -10.34
CA ILE A 55 4.02 -1.22 -9.81
C ILE A 55 4.23 -0.41 -8.53
N VAL A 56 3.86 0.87 -8.53
CA VAL A 56 3.96 1.74 -7.34
C VAL A 56 3.11 1.20 -6.19
N GLY A 57 1.88 0.75 -6.48
CA GLY A 57 1.00 0.11 -5.51
C GLY A 57 1.62 -1.14 -4.89
N ASN A 58 2.22 -2.01 -5.71
CA ASN A 58 2.89 -3.22 -5.24
C ASN A 58 4.12 -2.92 -4.36
N LEU A 59 4.91 -1.89 -4.70
CA LEU A 59 6.02 -1.45 -3.85
C LEU A 59 5.53 -0.94 -2.49
N ILE A 60 4.45 -0.18 -2.46
CA ILE A 60 3.82 0.30 -1.22
C ILE A 60 3.27 -0.86 -0.40
N LEU A 61 2.66 -1.86 -1.05
CA LEU A 61 2.16 -3.08 -0.40
C LEU A 61 3.30 -3.83 0.30
N ILE A 62 4.40 -4.10 -0.41
CA ILE A 62 5.57 -4.80 0.15
C ILE A 62 6.16 -4.00 1.31
N ALA A 63 6.40 -2.69 1.12
CA ALA A 63 6.93 -1.83 2.18
C ALA A 63 6.01 -1.79 3.41
N GLY A 64 4.70 -1.75 3.19
CA GLY A 64 3.68 -1.79 4.23
C GLY A 64 3.71 -3.07 5.06
N ILE A 65 3.82 -4.22 4.41
CA ILE A 65 3.96 -5.52 5.06
C ILE A 65 5.24 -5.56 5.90
N VAL A 66 6.38 -5.13 5.35
CA VAL A 66 7.65 -5.07 6.08
C VAL A 66 7.53 -4.19 7.33
N LEU A 67 6.90 -3.01 7.21
CA LEU A 67 6.67 -2.14 8.38
C LEU A 67 5.71 -2.75 9.40
N THR A 68 4.71 -3.51 8.96
CA THR A 68 3.81 -4.24 9.88
C THR A 68 4.58 -5.31 10.65
N ILE A 69 5.48 -6.06 9.98
CA ILE A 69 6.35 -7.05 10.62
C ILE A 69 7.33 -6.37 11.59
N LEU A 70 7.93 -5.25 11.21
CA LEU A 70 8.80 -4.49 12.11
C LEU A 70 8.03 -3.97 13.34
N SER A 71 6.78 -3.54 13.18
CA SER A 71 5.92 -3.15 14.30
C SER A 71 5.66 -4.31 15.28
N LEU A 72 5.44 -5.52 14.76
CA LEU A 72 5.31 -6.76 15.53
C LEU A 72 6.57 -7.09 16.32
N VAL A 73 7.73 -7.08 15.65
CA VAL A 73 9.03 -7.41 16.26
C VAL A 73 9.40 -6.41 17.35
N ASN A 74 9.12 -5.13 17.13
CA ASN A 74 9.37 -4.06 18.11
C ASN A 74 8.33 -4.00 19.25
N LYS A 75 7.35 -4.92 19.28
CA LYS A 75 6.29 -4.99 20.29
C LYS A 75 5.56 -3.66 20.49
N GLU A 76 5.31 -2.95 19.39
CA GLU A 76 4.59 -1.68 19.45
C GLU A 76 3.14 -1.86 19.94
N GLU A 77 2.57 -0.82 20.55
CA GLU A 77 1.20 -0.87 21.06
C GLU A 77 0.18 -1.22 19.97
N LYS A 78 -0.58 -2.28 20.23
CA LYS A 78 -1.64 -2.80 19.35
C LYS A 78 -2.88 -1.93 19.46
N ASN A 79 -2.90 -0.84 18.69
CA ASN A 79 -4.09 0.02 18.56
C ASN A 79 -4.77 -0.21 17.20
N TYR A 80 -5.80 0.58 16.88
CA TYR A 80 -6.56 0.45 15.63
C TYR A 80 -5.67 0.49 14.37
N GLN A 81 -4.60 1.29 14.34
CA GLN A 81 -3.69 1.41 13.19
C GLN A 81 -2.96 0.09 12.91
N PHE A 82 -2.60 -0.62 13.98
CA PHE A 82 -1.96 -1.93 13.91
C PHE A 82 -2.94 -2.99 13.39
N TYR A 83 -4.12 -3.08 13.98
CA TYR A 83 -5.14 -4.06 13.58
C TYR A 83 -5.61 -3.86 12.13
N ILE A 84 -5.76 -2.61 11.70
CA ILE A 84 -6.11 -2.32 10.29
C ILE A 84 -4.98 -2.75 9.36
N SER A 85 -3.72 -2.47 9.69
CA SER A 85 -2.58 -2.86 8.84
C SER A 85 -2.45 -4.39 8.73
N ILE A 86 -2.53 -5.10 9.87
CA ILE A 86 -2.31 -6.55 9.90
C ILE A 86 -3.43 -7.35 9.22
N ILE A 87 -4.66 -6.84 9.21
CA ILE A 87 -5.79 -7.46 8.51
C ILE A 87 -5.86 -6.98 7.05
N GLY A 88 -5.62 -5.68 6.84
CA GLY A 88 -5.78 -5.02 5.55
C GLY A 88 -4.75 -5.46 4.51
N TYR A 89 -3.47 -5.63 4.90
CA TYR A 89 -2.45 -6.06 3.94
C TYR A 89 -2.67 -7.46 3.38
N PRO A 90 -3.03 -8.49 4.18
CA PRO A 90 -3.45 -9.78 3.66
C PRO A 90 -4.62 -9.69 2.66
N ILE A 91 -5.61 -8.83 2.91
CA ILE A 91 -6.72 -8.62 1.98
C ILE A 91 -6.20 -8.06 0.64
N PHE A 92 -5.31 -7.06 0.68
CA PHE A 92 -4.70 -6.52 -0.53
C PHE A 92 -3.85 -7.54 -1.28
N ILE A 93 -3.11 -8.40 -0.58
CA ILE A 93 -2.37 -9.50 -1.21
C ILE A 93 -3.32 -10.40 -2.00
N ILE A 94 -4.41 -10.84 -1.37
CA ILE A 94 -5.42 -11.68 -2.00
C ILE A 94 -6.00 -10.98 -3.24
N LEU A 95 -6.38 -9.70 -3.11
CA LEU A 95 -6.90 -8.90 -4.22
C LEU A 95 -5.91 -8.82 -5.40
N THR A 96 -4.62 -8.58 -5.14
CA THR A 96 -3.58 -8.52 -6.18
C THR A 96 -3.44 -9.86 -6.92
N PHE A 97 -3.51 -10.98 -6.19
CA PHE A 97 -3.50 -12.31 -6.83
C PHE A 97 -4.76 -12.56 -7.67
N LEU A 98 -5.94 -12.18 -7.16
CA LEU A 98 -7.20 -12.30 -7.91
C LEU A 98 -7.19 -11.46 -9.18
N SER A 99 -6.61 -10.26 -9.17
CA SER A 99 -6.55 -9.41 -10.37
C SER A 99 -5.52 -9.85 -11.41
N SER A 100 -4.65 -10.81 -11.06
CA SER A 100 -3.59 -11.31 -11.95
C SER A 100 -4.00 -12.55 -12.75
N PHE A 101 -5.16 -13.15 -12.44
CA PHE A 101 -5.79 -14.26 -13.17
C PHE A 101 -6.92 -13.74 -14.05
#